data_AF-A0A952I4X2-F1
#
_entry.id   AF-A0A952I4X2-F1
#
_cell.length_a   1.000
_cell.length_b   1.000
_cell.length_c   1.000
_cell.angle_alpha   90.00
_cell.angle_beta   90.00
_cell.angle_gamma   90.00
#
_symmetry.space_group_name_H-M   'P 1'
#
loop_
_entity.id
_entity.type
_entity.pdbx_description
1 polymer ?
#
loop_
_entity_poly.entity_id
_entity_poly.type
_entity_poly.pdbx_seq_one_letter_code
_entity_poly.pdbx_strand_id
1 'polypeptide(L)'
;MSNVYVCEEVEAIRTMHRDVLQQGYTVNSVYDWVAKQAETLLAEHAAGNKAVLFHLRCWLPELSSESDKSVLSNELSVDQAQLCMAREYGFAGWHEVLAKQDEAFEPQFEHAVDFALNGQADLLQTALNQNPNLVNQVSPFGHGAGLLHYMAANGVESHRQVTPQNALNTVQLLFESGCDVNATANMYGGNSTVLGLWETSAHPAKAGVQAEVSQYLIKNGAV
;
A
#
# COMPACT_ATOMS: atom_id res chain seq x y z
N MET A 1 -20.13 -7.45 -3.58
CA MET A 1 -18.72 -7.10 -3.85
C MET A 1 -18.72 -6.03 -4.91
N SER A 2 -18.07 -4.90 -4.63
CA SER A 2 -17.94 -3.81 -5.60
C SER A 2 -16.92 -4.18 -6.68
N ASN A 3 -17.02 -3.57 -7.86
CA ASN A 3 -15.97 -3.67 -8.86
C ASN A 3 -14.74 -2.89 -8.37
N VAL A 4 -13.55 -3.44 -8.48
CA VAL A 4 -12.30 -2.81 -8.02
C VAL A 4 -11.42 -2.55 -9.23
N TYR A 5 -11.03 -1.29 -9.43
CA TYR A 5 -10.05 -0.92 -10.43
C TYR A 5 -8.65 -1.36 -9.97
N VAL A 6 -7.98 -2.13 -10.83
CA VAL A 6 -6.59 -2.56 -10.68
C VAL A 6 -5.91 -2.35 -12.03
N CYS A 7 -4.75 -1.69 -12.07
CA CYS A 7 -4.00 -1.56 -13.31
C CYS A 7 -3.12 -2.80 -13.56
N GLU A 8 -2.63 -2.95 -14.79
CA GLU A 8 -1.86 -4.12 -15.23
C GLU A 8 -0.60 -4.33 -14.37
N GLU A 9 0.09 -3.26 -14.02
CA GLU A 9 1.29 -3.30 -13.19
C GLU A 9 0.99 -3.84 -11.78
N VAL A 10 -0.12 -3.39 -11.17
CA VAL A 10 -0.54 -3.86 -9.85
C VAL A 10 -0.99 -5.33 -9.90
N GLU A 11 -1.69 -5.75 -10.95
CA GLU A 11 -2.04 -7.16 -11.16
C GLU A 11 -0.81 -8.06 -11.32
N ALA A 12 0.21 -7.58 -12.04
CA ALA A 12 1.47 -8.29 -12.21
C ALA A 12 2.20 -8.46 -10.87
N ILE A 13 2.24 -7.41 -10.04
CA ILE A 13 2.83 -7.44 -8.69
C ILE A 13 2.07 -8.40 -7.77
N ARG A 14 0.73 -8.35 -7.78
CA ARG A 14 -0.11 -9.28 -7.01
C ARG A 14 0.11 -10.73 -7.42
N THR A 15 0.32 -10.97 -8.70
CA THR A 15 0.63 -12.31 -9.22
C THR A 15 2.02 -12.77 -8.77
N MET A 16 3.01 -11.89 -8.87
CA MET A 16 4.40 -12.15 -8.47
C MET A 16 4.52 -12.49 -6.99
N HIS A 17 3.83 -11.74 -6.12
CA HIS A 17 3.87 -11.93 -4.66
C HIS A 17 2.76 -12.83 -4.11
N ARG A 18 2.01 -13.54 -4.96
CA ARG A 18 0.79 -14.27 -4.60
C ARG A 18 0.97 -15.16 -3.37
N ASP A 19 2.06 -15.93 -3.31
CA ASP A 19 2.29 -16.90 -2.24
C ASP A 19 2.48 -16.23 -0.89
N VAL A 20 3.08 -15.03 -0.85
CA VAL A 20 3.22 -14.23 0.38
C VAL A 20 1.88 -13.62 0.76
N LEU A 21 1.18 -13.02 -0.21
CA LEU A 21 -0.11 -12.37 0.01
C LEU A 21 -1.20 -13.36 0.50
N GLN A 22 -1.15 -14.62 0.07
CA GLN A 22 -2.11 -15.66 0.49
C GLN A 22 -1.88 -16.19 1.90
N GLN A 23 -0.67 -16.05 2.46
CA GLN A 23 -0.39 -16.46 3.85
C GLN A 23 -1.07 -15.51 4.86
N GLY A 24 -1.35 -14.28 4.45
CA GLY A 24 -1.99 -13.26 5.28
C GLY A 24 -1.09 -12.76 6.42
N TYR A 25 -1.71 -12.04 7.36
CA TYR A 25 -1.02 -11.26 8.39
C TYR A 25 -0.94 -11.94 9.76
N THR A 26 -1.60 -13.09 9.96
CA THR A 26 -1.75 -13.73 11.27
C THR A 26 -0.54 -14.56 11.71
N VAL A 27 0.40 -14.82 10.80
CA VAL A 27 1.51 -15.76 11.02
C VAL A 27 2.89 -15.14 10.89
N ASN A 28 2.99 -13.85 10.55
CA ASN A 28 4.24 -13.18 10.21
C ASN A 28 4.45 -11.91 11.04
N SER A 29 5.70 -11.60 11.38
CA SER A 29 6.10 -10.26 11.80
C SER A 29 6.17 -9.31 10.60
N VAL A 30 6.25 -8.01 10.87
CA VAL A 30 6.56 -6.99 9.85
C VAL A 30 7.85 -7.32 9.13
N TYR A 31 8.88 -7.76 9.86
CA TYR A 31 10.14 -8.20 9.27
C TYR A 31 9.94 -9.38 8.34
N ASP A 32 9.28 -10.46 8.80
CA ASP A 32 9.10 -11.68 7.99
C ASP A 32 8.34 -11.38 6.69
N TRP A 33 7.34 -10.51 6.76
CA TRP A 33 6.59 -10.05 5.60
C TRP A 33 7.49 -9.37 4.58
N VAL A 34 8.22 -8.33 4.97
CA VAL A 34 9.07 -7.57 4.04
C VAL A 34 10.25 -8.43 3.55
N ALA A 35 10.82 -9.28 4.41
CA ALA A 35 11.89 -10.21 4.04
C ALA A 35 11.42 -11.22 2.99
N LYS A 36 10.22 -11.80 3.15
CA LYS A 36 9.68 -12.72 2.17
C LYS A 36 9.42 -12.06 0.82
N GLN A 37 8.93 -10.82 0.82
CA GLN A 37 8.75 -10.04 -0.40
C GLN A 37 10.11 -9.76 -1.08
N ALA A 38 11.18 -9.47 -0.32
CA ALA A 38 12.53 -9.29 -0.86
C ALA A 38 13.12 -10.57 -1.44
N GLU A 39 12.90 -11.72 -0.80
CA GLU A 39 13.27 -13.03 -1.36
C GLU A 39 12.53 -13.30 -2.67
N THR A 40 11.23 -13.02 -2.73
CA THR A 40 10.43 -13.15 -3.96
C THR A 40 10.96 -12.22 -5.05
N LEU A 41 11.24 -10.95 -4.74
CA LEU A 41 11.78 -9.99 -5.71
C LEU A 41 13.11 -10.50 -6.32
N LEU A 42 14.00 -11.05 -5.48
CA LEU A 42 15.27 -11.62 -5.92
C LEU A 42 15.08 -12.85 -6.82
N ALA A 43 14.21 -13.78 -6.41
CA ALA A 43 13.93 -15.00 -7.19
C ALA A 43 13.28 -14.68 -8.54
N GLU A 44 12.35 -13.74 -8.58
CA GLU A 44 11.62 -13.34 -9.78
C GLU A 44 12.50 -12.53 -10.74
N HIS A 45 13.43 -11.73 -10.21
CA HIS A 45 14.46 -11.08 -11.02
C HIS A 45 15.36 -12.11 -11.69
N ALA A 46 15.85 -13.11 -10.94
CA ALA A 46 16.66 -14.20 -11.48
C ALA A 46 15.92 -15.04 -12.52
N ALA A 47 14.58 -15.14 -12.41
CA ALA A 47 13.72 -15.79 -13.40
C ALA A 47 13.44 -14.93 -14.64
N GLY A 48 13.88 -13.67 -14.67
CA GLY A 48 13.62 -12.72 -15.76
C GLY A 48 12.18 -12.21 -15.81
N ASN A 49 11.43 -12.29 -14.71
CA ASN A 49 10.07 -11.77 -14.64
C ASN A 49 10.09 -10.24 -14.75
N LYS A 50 9.37 -9.69 -15.73
CA LYS A 50 9.31 -8.24 -15.96
C LYS A 50 8.57 -7.46 -14.87
N ALA A 51 7.74 -8.11 -14.05
CA ALA A 51 7.01 -7.45 -12.97
C ALA A 51 7.95 -6.77 -11.95
N VAL A 52 9.17 -7.32 -11.75
CA VAL A 52 10.18 -6.73 -10.85
C VAL A 52 10.60 -5.31 -11.25
N LEU A 53 10.50 -4.98 -12.54
CA LEU A 53 10.92 -3.68 -13.07
C LEU A 53 10.17 -2.52 -12.41
N PHE A 54 8.92 -2.75 -12.01
CA PHE A 54 8.13 -1.73 -11.31
C PHE A 54 8.78 -1.36 -9.98
N HIS A 55 8.97 -2.34 -9.09
CA HIS A 55 9.60 -2.09 -7.78
C HIS A 55 11.00 -1.50 -7.93
N LEU A 56 11.84 -2.11 -8.77
CA LEU A 56 13.23 -1.69 -8.92
C LEU A 56 13.34 -0.24 -9.41
N ARG A 57 12.49 0.19 -10.35
CA ARG A 57 12.52 1.57 -10.85
C ARG A 57 11.92 2.58 -9.88
N CYS A 58 10.89 2.18 -9.14
CA CYS A 58 10.26 3.05 -8.14
C CYS A 58 11.18 3.30 -6.95
N TRP A 59 11.96 2.29 -6.53
CA TRP A 59 12.61 2.31 -5.21
C TRP A 59 14.13 2.20 -5.22
N LEU A 60 14.74 1.94 -6.37
CA LEU A 60 16.19 2.06 -6.60
C LEU A 60 16.44 3.17 -7.65
N PRO A 61 16.68 4.43 -7.21
CA PRO A 61 16.85 5.57 -8.11
C PRO A 61 17.92 5.36 -9.18
N GLU A 62 18.97 4.61 -8.87
CA GLU A 62 20.05 4.24 -9.79
C GLU A 62 19.59 3.38 -10.98
N LEU A 63 18.43 2.72 -10.88
CA LEU A 63 17.83 1.90 -11.95
C LEU A 63 16.68 2.60 -12.69
N SER A 64 16.25 3.78 -12.24
CA SER A 64 15.07 4.48 -12.76
C SER A 64 15.13 4.79 -14.26
N SER A 65 16.34 5.10 -14.77
CA SER A 65 16.58 5.40 -16.20
C SER A 65 17.17 4.24 -17.00
N GLU A 66 17.40 3.08 -16.36
CA GLU A 66 17.98 1.92 -17.03
C GLU A 66 16.96 1.21 -17.92
N SER A 67 17.44 0.66 -19.05
CA SER A 67 16.58 -0.12 -19.95
C SER A 67 16.14 -1.43 -19.30
N ASP A 68 14.97 -1.97 -19.67
CA ASP A 68 14.47 -3.26 -19.17
C ASP A 68 15.53 -4.36 -19.31
N LYS A 69 16.22 -4.38 -20.45
CA LYS A 69 17.28 -5.34 -20.74
C LYS A 69 18.45 -5.21 -19.77
N SER A 70 18.89 -3.98 -19.48
CA SER A 70 19.99 -3.70 -18.55
C SER A 70 19.64 -4.19 -17.14
N VAL A 71 18.48 -3.78 -16.63
CA VAL A 71 18.00 -4.15 -15.28
C VAL A 71 17.89 -5.67 -15.11
N LEU A 72 17.34 -6.37 -16.10
CA LEU A 72 17.15 -7.83 -16.03
C LEU A 72 18.44 -8.64 -16.31
N SER A 73 19.45 -8.06 -16.97
CA SER A 73 20.71 -8.76 -17.27
C SER A 73 21.76 -8.63 -16.17
N ASN A 74 21.69 -7.56 -15.38
CA ASN A 74 22.61 -7.33 -14.26
C ASN A 74 22.12 -8.08 -13.03
N GLU A 75 23.04 -8.67 -12.28
CA GLU A 75 22.71 -9.36 -11.02
C GLU A 75 22.10 -8.37 -10.01
N LEU A 76 20.93 -8.72 -9.47
CA LEU A 76 20.33 -8.01 -8.34
C LEU A 76 20.91 -8.60 -7.04
N SER A 77 21.58 -7.78 -6.24
CA SER A 77 22.10 -8.25 -4.96
C SER A 77 20.99 -8.38 -3.91
N VAL A 78 21.26 -9.19 -2.87
CA VAL A 78 20.36 -9.31 -1.71
C VAL A 78 20.14 -7.94 -1.06
N ASP A 79 21.19 -7.14 -0.88
CA ASP A 79 21.11 -5.81 -0.27
C ASP A 79 20.23 -4.87 -1.11
N GLN A 80 20.29 -4.95 -2.45
CA GLN A 80 19.43 -4.16 -3.33
C GLN A 80 17.97 -4.59 -3.23
N ALA A 81 17.69 -5.90 -3.20
CA ALA A 81 16.33 -6.41 -3.05
C ALA A 81 15.73 -6.00 -1.69
N GLN A 82 16.50 -6.12 -0.61
CA GLN A 82 16.13 -5.68 0.73
C GLN A 82 15.89 -4.17 0.80
N LEU A 83 16.79 -3.35 0.22
CA LEU A 83 16.63 -1.90 0.17
C LEU A 83 15.40 -1.48 -0.63
N CYS A 84 15.18 -2.10 -1.79
CA CYS A 84 14.02 -1.88 -2.63
C CYS A 84 12.73 -2.12 -1.83
N MET A 85 12.66 -3.24 -1.12
CA MET A 85 11.47 -3.59 -0.36
C MET A 85 11.33 -2.80 0.94
N ALA A 86 12.41 -2.42 1.60
CA ALA A 86 12.32 -1.48 2.72
C ALA A 86 11.66 -0.17 2.27
N ARG A 87 12.11 0.40 1.16
CA ARG A 87 11.60 1.68 0.63
C ARG A 87 10.17 1.60 0.13
N GLU A 88 9.79 0.51 -0.52
CA GLU A 88 8.40 0.22 -0.91
C GLU A 88 7.43 0.36 0.28
N TYR A 89 7.84 -0.16 1.44
CA TYR A 89 7.04 -0.12 2.66
C TYR A 89 7.29 1.17 3.48
N GLY A 90 7.93 2.17 2.88
CA GLY A 90 8.17 3.48 3.48
C GLY A 90 9.28 3.52 4.55
N PHE A 91 10.10 2.47 4.68
CA PHE A 91 11.28 2.49 5.52
C PHE A 91 12.45 3.17 4.80
N ALA A 92 13.31 3.87 5.55
CA ALA A 92 14.51 4.52 4.99
C ALA A 92 15.56 3.49 4.52
N GLY A 93 15.58 2.30 5.13
CA GLY A 93 16.43 1.19 4.74
C GLY A 93 16.23 -0.06 5.61
N TRP A 94 16.97 -1.12 5.29
CA TRP A 94 16.77 -2.44 5.90
C TRP A 94 16.95 -2.49 7.42
N HIS A 95 17.78 -1.62 7.98
CA HIS A 95 17.97 -1.52 9.43
C HIS A 95 16.69 -1.16 10.19
N GLU A 96 15.78 -0.39 9.59
CA GLU A 96 14.48 -0.08 10.21
C GLU A 96 13.55 -1.29 10.13
N VAL A 97 13.62 -2.09 9.07
CA VAL A 97 12.88 -3.36 8.95
C VAL A 97 13.37 -4.34 10.02
N LEU A 98 14.68 -4.43 10.25
CA LEU A 98 15.26 -5.25 11.32
C LEU A 98 14.78 -4.81 12.72
N ALA A 99 14.59 -3.51 12.94
CA ALA A 99 14.05 -3.00 14.20
C ALA A 99 12.59 -3.45 14.45
N LYS A 100 11.90 -3.96 13.42
CA LYS A 100 10.52 -4.47 13.46
C LYS A 100 10.44 -6.00 13.55
N GLN A 101 11.56 -6.70 13.85
CA GLN A 101 11.62 -8.17 13.89
C GLN A 101 10.60 -8.83 14.85
N ASP A 102 10.27 -8.16 15.94
CA ASP A 102 9.34 -8.68 16.96
C ASP A 102 7.94 -8.03 16.84
N GLU A 103 7.73 -7.15 15.86
CA GLU A 103 6.46 -6.43 15.68
C GLU A 103 5.51 -7.26 14.83
N ALA A 104 4.47 -7.80 15.46
CA ALA A 104 3.38 -8.50 14.79
C ALA A 104 2.38 -7.51 14.18
N PHE A 105 1.70 -7.93 13.12
CA PHE A 105 0.55 -7.19 12.60
C PHE A 105 -0.62 -7.21 13.59
N GLU A 106 -1.45 -6.17 13.53
CA GLU A 106 -2.80 -6.19 14.12
C GLU A 106 -3.81 -6.69 13.07
N PRO A 107 -4.28 -7.95 13.13
CA PRO A 107 -5.08 -8.52 12.05
C PRO A 107 -6.40 -7.78 11.83
N GLN A 108 -6.99 -7.16 12.85
CA GLN A 108 -8.23 -6.38 12.66
C GLN A 108 -8.00 -5.15 11.80
N PHE A 109 -6.85 -4.50 11.94
CA PHE A 109 -6.47 -3.36 11.11
C PHE A 109 -6.22 -3.79 9.68
N GLU A 110 -5.43 -4.84 9.48
CA GLU A 110 -5.12 -5.34 8.13
C GLU A 110 -6.38 -5.79 7.38
N HIS A 111 -7.30 -6.49 8.05
CA HIS A 111 -8.59 -6.84 7.45
C HIS A 111 -9.46 -5.60 7.16
N ALA A 112 -9.44 -4.57 8.01
CA ALA A 112 -10.17 -3.34 7.75
C ALA A 112 -9.64 -2.61 6.49
N VAL A 113 -8.31 -2.58 6.31
CA VAL A 113 -7.68 -2.09 5.08
C VAL A 113 -8.18 -2.90 3.88
N ASP A 114 -8.13 -4.23 3.96
CA ASP A 114 -8.56 -5.09 2.86
C ASP A 114 -10.06 -4.91 2.55
N PHE A 115 -10.93 -4.79 3.56
CA PHE A 115 -12.36 -4.51 3.36
C PHE A 115 -12.58 -3.17 2.67
N ALA A 116 -11.84 -2.12 3.06
CA ALA A 116 -11.91 -0.82 2.42
C ALA A 116 -11.50 -0.88 0.95
N LEU A 117 -10.33 -1.47 0.65
CA LEU A 117 -9.78 -1.56 -0.70
C LEU A 117 -10.60 -2.48 -1.63
N ASN A 118 -11.27 -3.49 -1.08
CA ASN A 118 -12.19 -4.35 -1.83
C ASN A 118 -13.63 -3.80 -1.92
N GLY A 119 -13.89 -2.60 -1.41
CA GLY A 119 -15.21 -1.97 -1.43
C GLY A 119 -16.26 -2.73 -0.62
N GLN A 120 -15.86 -3.49 0.40
CA GLN A 120 -16.71 -4.30 1.27
C GLN A 120 -17.23 -3.48 2.44
N ALA A 121 -18.00 -2.42 2.14
CA ALA A 121 -18.46 -1.44 3.13
C ALA A 121 -19.20 -2.07 4.32
N ASP A 122 -20.04 -3.09 4.12
CA ASP A 122 -20.75 -3.78 5.20
C ASP A 122 -19.81 -4.49 6.20
N LEU A 123 -18.75 -5.11 5.67
CA LEU A 123 -17.73 -5.79 6.50
C LEU A 123 -16.85 -4.76 7.21
N LEU A 124 -16.46 -3.69 6.52
CA LEU A 124 -15.73 -2.59 7.11
C LEU A 124 -16.53 -1.93 8.25
N GLN A 125 -17.81 -1.63 8.02
CA GLN A 125 -18.70 -1.07 9.04
C GLN A 125 -18.82 -2.00 10.25
N THR A 126 -18.94 -3.30 10.01
CA THR A 126 -18.98 -4.31 11.09
C THR A 126 -17.67 -4.29 11.90
N ALA A 127 -16.52 -4.26 11.23
CA ALA A 127 -15.22 -4.20 11.89
C ALA A 127 -15.06 -2.92 12.72
N LEU A 128 -15.43 -1.76 12.18
CA LEU A 128 -15.39 -0.47 12.88
C LEU A 128 -16.33 -0.43 14.09
N ASN A 129 -17.51 -1.06 14.01
CA ASN A 129 -18.42 -1.17 15.14
C ASN A 129 -17.87 -2.10 16.25
N GLN A 130 -17.18 -3.16 15.87
CA GLN A 130 -16.58 -4.10 16.82
C GLN A 130 -15.33 -3.52 17.49
N ASN A 131 -14.54 -2.73 16.75
CA ASN A 131 -13.36 -2.06 17.25
C ASN A 131 -13.30 -0.60 16.74
N PRO A 132 -13.94 0.34 17.45
CA PRO A 132 -13.91 1.75 17.06
C PRO A 132 -12.51 2.36 17.08
N ASN A 133 -11.53 1.75 17.75
CA ASN A 133 -10.16 2.28 17.79
C ASN A 133 -9.41 2.09 16.46
N LEU A 134 -9.93 1.31 15.51
CA LEU A 134 -9.33 1.11 14.18
C LEU A 134 -9.12 2.43 13.42
N VAL A 135 -9.98 3.43 13.63
CA VAL A 135 -9.86 4.73 12.95
C VAL A 135 -8.65 5.55 13.39
N ASN A 136 -8.06 5.22 14.55
CA ASN A 136 -6.87 5.88 15.09
C ASN A 136 -5.59 5.06 14.84
N GLN A 137 -5.71 3.86 14.28
CA GLN A 137 -4.57 3.00 14.03
C GLN A 137 -3.87 3.37 12.72
N VAL A 138 -2.59 3.02 12.68
CA VAL A 138 -1.72 3.19 11.52
C VAL A 138 -0.97 1.90 11.27
N SER A 139 -0.64 1.67 10.01
CA SER A 139 0.21 0.55 9.59
C SER A 139 1.55 0.56 10.35
N PRO A 140 2.08 -0.61 10.75
CA PRO A 140 3.38 -0.70 11.42
C PRO A 140 4.57 -0.49 10.46
N PHE A 141 4.30 -0.37 9.15
CA PHE A 141 5.31 -0.07 8.13
C PHE A 141 5.82 1.38 8.23
N GLY A 142 6.95 1.66 7.59
CA GLY A 142 7.61 2.96 7.67
C GLY A 142 6.73 4.13 7.20
N HIS A 143 5.84 3.90 6.24
CA HIS A 143 4.89 4.94 5.79
C HIS A 143 3.81 5.29 6.84
N GLY A 144 3.49 4.43 7.79
CA GLY A 144 2.52 4.73 8.87
C GLY A 144 1.12 5.12 8.38
N ALA A 145 0.60 4.44 7.35
CA ALA A 145 -0.68 4.81 6.74
C ALA A 145 -1.87 4.38 7.63
N GLY A 146 -2.80 5.30 7.90
CA GLY A 146 -4.13 4.98 8.44
C GLY A 146 -5.15 4.59 7.35
N LEU A 147 -6.37 4.20 7.74
CA LEU A 147 -7.40 3.69 6.82
C LEU A 147 -7.74 4.65 5.66
N LEU A 148 -7.86 5.96 5.93
CA LEU A 148 -8.13 6.95 4.87
C LEU A 148 -6.97 7.12 3.89
N HIS A 149 -5.72 6.98 4.36
CA HIS A 149 -4.55 7.06 3.47
C HIS A 149 -4.54 5.92 2.45
N TYR A 150 -4.93 4.71 2.87
CA TYR A 150 -5.02 3.55 1.97
C TYR A 150 -5.99 3.78 0.80
N MET A 151 -7.08 4.52 1.02
CA MET A 151 -8.04 4.83 -0.05
C MET A 151 -7.38 5.63 -1.19
N ALA A 152 -6.36 6.43 -0.91
CA ALA A 152 -5.67 7.21 -1.94
C ALA A 152 -4.90 6.34 -2.96
N ALA A 153 -4.63 5.06 -2.64
CA ALA A 153 -3.89 4.15 -3.52
C ALA A 153 -2.58 4.78 -4.04
N ASN A 154 -1.84 5.45 -3.15
CA ASN A 154 -0.66 6.25 -3.49
C ASN A 154 0.30 6.30 -2.29
N GLY A 155 1.56 5.91 -2.52
CA GLY A 155 2.59 5.86 -1.48
C GLY A 155 2.40 4.75 -0.44
N VAL A 156 1.49 3.81 -0.71
CA VAL A 156 1.33 2.55 0.03
C VAL A 156 1.90 1.40 -0.81
N GLU A 157 1.85 0.18 -0.28
CA GLU A 157 2.34 -1.02 -0.95
C GLU A 157 1.67 -1.16 -2.33
N SER A 158 2.46 -1.40 -3.37
CA SER A 158 2.03 -1.41 -4.77
C SER A 158 0.90 -2.41 -5.01
N HIS A 159 0.93 -3.56 -4.33
CA HIS A 159 -0.14 -4.56 -4.41
C HIS A 159 -1.48 -4.07 -3.81
N ARG A 160 -1.46 -3.04 -2.97
CA ARG A 160 -2.63 -2.37 -2.37
C ARG A 160 -3.06 -1.09 -3.09
N GLN A 161 -2.36 -0.65 -4.13
CA GLN A 161 -2.73 0.52 -4.93
C GLN A 161 -3.89 0.20 -5.90
N VAL A 162 -5.07 -0.02 -5.33
CA VAL A 162 -6.32 -0.34 -6.02
C VAL A 162 -7.42 0.63 -5.62
N THR A 163 -8.44 0.78 -6.47
CA THR A 163 -9.54 1.71 -6.18
C THR A 163 -10.91 1.06 -6.38
N PRO A 164 -11.70 0.87 -5.31
CA PRO A 164 -13.05 0.35 -5.45
C PRO A 164 -13.98 1.38 -6.12
N GLN A 165 -14.91 0.93 -6.95
CA GLN A 165 -15.88 1.81 -7.63
C GLN A 165 -16.85 2.50 -6.66
N ASN A 166 -16.97 2.00 -5.43
CA ASN A 166 -17.71 2.64 -4.34
C ASN A 166 -16.77 3.36 -3.35
N ALA A 167 -15.64 3.89 -3.83
CA ALA A 167 -14.68 4.60 -2.98
C ALA A 167 -15.33 5.74 -2.18
N LEU A 168 -16.26 6.50 -2.78
CA LEU A 168 -16.98 7.57 -2.08
C LEU A 168 -17.74 7.06 -0.85
N ASN A 169 -18.46 5.94 -0.98
CA ASN A 169 -19.18 5.32 0.13
C ASN A 169 -18.22 4.82 1.23
N THR A 170 -17.06 4.28 0.84
CA THR A 170 -16.05 3.79 1.78
C THR A 170 -15.39 4.95 2.53
N VAL A 171 -15.04 6.04 1.84
CA VAL A 171 -14.48 7.26 2.44
C VAL A 171 -15.48 7.94 3.38
N GLN A 172 -16.76 8.00 2.98
CA GLN A 172 -17.85 8.49 3.83
C GLN A 172 -17.94 7.70 5.14
N LEU A 173 -17.99 6.37 5.05
CA LEU A 173 -18.03 5.49 6.20
C LEU A 173 -16.84 5.71 7.15
N LEU A 174 -15.62 5.79 6.60
CA LEU A 174 -14.41 6.00 7.39
C LEU A 174 -14.43 7.37 8.11
N PHE A 175 -14.82 8.44 7.40
CA PHE A 175 -14.97 9.77 7.98
C PHE A 175 -16.04 9.81 9.09
N GLU A 176 -17.22 9.26 8.81
CA GLU A 176 -18.34 9.20 9.77
C GLU A 176 -18.02 8.33 11.00
N SER A 177 -17.12 7.35 10.84
CA SER A 177 -16.62 6.52 11.94
C SER A 177 -15.51 7.19 12.76
N GLY A 178 -15.06 8.39 12.37
CA GLY A 178 -14.11 9.21 13.14
C GLY A 178 -12.68 9.23 12.60
N CYS A 179 -12.42 8.77 11.37
CA CYS A 179 -11.10 8.97 10.76
C CYS A 179 -10.83 10.47 10.55
N ASP A 180 -9.64 10.93 10.96
CA ASP A 180 -9.21 12.30 10.71
C ASP A 180 -8.89 12.50 9.22
N VAL A 181 -9.64 13.38 8.57
CA VAL A 181 -9.47 13.72 7.14
C VAL A 181 -8.16 14.46 6.87
N ASN A 182 -7.57 15.06 7.91
CA ASN A 182 -6.30 15.78 7.88
C ASN A 182 -5.14 14.97 8.48
N ALA A 183 -5.36 13.68 8.75
CA ALA A 183 -4.27 12.79 9.14
C ALA A 183 -3.13 12.87 8.11
N THR A 184 -1.90 12.76 8.60
CA THR A 184 -0.70 12.72 7.78
C THR A 184 0.05 11.42 7.98
N ALA A 185 0.80 11.03 6.97
CA ALA A 185 1.63 9.84 6.96
C ALA A 185 3.00 10.09 6.32
N ASN A 186 3.88 9.10 6.40
CA ASN A 186 5.31 9.23 6.09
C ASN A 186 5.67 8.91 4.64
N MET A 187 4.70 8.87 3.73
CA MET A 187 4.99 8.73 2.29
C MET A 187 5.82 9.92 1.80
N TYR A 188 6.72 9.66 0.85
CA TYR A 188 7.48 10.69 0.12
C TYR A 188 8.26 11.69 0.99
N GLY A 189 8.68 11.27 2.19
CA GLY A 189 9.44 12.12 3.12
C GLY A 189 8.60 12.82 4.17
N GLY A 190 7.30 12.52 4.28
CA GLY A 190 6.45 12.94 5.39
C GLY A 190 5.41 13.99 5.06
N ASN A 191 4.50 14.22 6.01
CA ASN A 191 3.38 15.17 5.92
C ASN A 191 2.43 14.91 4.73
N SER A 192 2.38 13.68 4.22
CA SER A 192 1.47 13.33 3.12
C SER A 192 0.03 13.30 3.65
N THR A 193 -0.81 14.25 3.20
CA THR A 193 -2.23 14.32 3.58
C THR A 193 -3.07 13.36 2.74
N VAL A 194 -4.23 12.96 3.27
CA VAL A 194 -5.20 12.13 2.54
C VAL A 194 -5.60 12.77 1.21
N LEU A 195 -5.93 14.07 1.22
CA LEU A 195 -6.33 14.80 0.01
C LEU A 195 -5.17 14.89 -1.00
N GLY A 196 -3.96 15.25 -0.54
CA GLY A 196 -2.80 15.37 -1.42
C GLY A 196 -2.45 14.05 -2.10
N LEU A 197 -2.48 12.94 -1.36
CA LEU A 197 -2.27 11.60 -1.94
C LEU A 197 -3.38 11.22 -2.92
N TRP A 198 -4.64 11.50 -2.59
CA TRP A 198 -5.79 11.17 -3.42
C TRP A 198 -5.78 11.93 -4.76
N GLU A 199 -5.50 13.23 -4.73
CA GLU A 199 -5.48 14.08 -5.93
C GLU A 199 -4.29 13.79 -6.85
N THR A 200 -3.16 13.36 -6.29
CA THR A 200 -1.97 13.01 -7.06
C THR A 200 -1.94 11.55 -7.53
N SER A 201 -2.90 10.73 -7.11
CA SER A 201 -2.96 9.32 -7.48
C SER A 201 -3.58 9.09 -8.85
N ALA A 202 -2.88 8.30 -9.68
CA ALA A 202 -3.40 7.87 -10.97
C ALA A 202 -4.53 6.83 -10.84
N HIS A 203 -4.59 6.05 -9.74
CA HIS A 203 -5.54 4.94 -9.60
C HIS A 203 -6.99 5.43 -9.46
N PRO A 204 -7.33 6.36 -8.54
CA PRO A 204 -8.67 6.94 -8.48
C PRO A 204 -9.06 7.73 -9.72
N ALA A 205 -8.09 8.38 -10.38
CA ALA A 205 -8.34 9.10 -11.63
C ALA A 205 -8.75 8.15 -12.75
N LYS A 206 -7.99 7.06 -12.96
CA LYS A 206 -8.30 6.02 -13.96
C LYS A 206 -9.56 5.22 -13.60
N ALA A 207 -9.86 5.06 -12.32
CA ALA A 207 -11.10 4.43 -11.85
C ALA A 207 -12.34 5.30 -12.06
N GLY A 208 -12.18 6.61 -12.33
CA GLY A 208 -13.27 7.55 -12.59
C GLY A 208 -13.94 8.12 -11.34
N VAL A 209 -13.39 7.87 -10.15
CA VAL A 209 -14.00 8.25 -8.85
C VAL A 209 -13.27 9.41 -8.15
N GLN A 210 -12.16 9.90 -8.72
CA GLN A 210 -11.33 10.92 -8.07
C GLN A 210 -12.11 12.18 -7.70
N ALA A 211 -12.86 12.74 -8.65
CA ALA A 211 -13.47 14.06 -8.49
C ALA A 211 -14.53 14.12 -7.39
N GLU A 212 -15.39 13.10 -7.28
CA GLU A 212 -16.44 13.05 -6.26
C GLU A 212 -15.89 12.89 -4.84
N VAL A 213 -14.82 12.10 -4.68
CA VAL A 213 -14.15 11.92 -3.39
C VAL A 213 -13.37 13.16 -2.99
N SER A 214 -12.64 13.81 -3.92
CA SER A 214 -11.97 15.09 -3.64
C SER A 214 -12.97 16.14 -3.14
N GLN A 215 -14.11 16.28 -3.81
CA GLN A 215 -15.17 17.20 -3.38
C GLN A 215 -15.68 16.86 -1.98
N TYR A 216 -15.86 15.57 -1.68
CA TYR A 216 -16.28 15.14 -0.35
C TYR A 216 -15.23 15.45 0.73
N LEU A 217 -13.96 15.14 0.48
CA LEU A 217 -12.86 15.43 1.42
C LEU A 217 -12.76 16.93 1.70
N ILE A 218 -12.74 17.76 0.65
CA ILE A 218 -12.68 19.23 0.76
C ILE A 218 -13.88 19.78 1.53
N LYS A 219 -15.09 19.30 1.22
CA LYS A 219 -16.32 19.70 1.92
C LYS A 219 -16.25 19.40 3.42
N ASN A 220 -15.54 18.35 3.81
CA ASN A 220 -15.37 17.92 5.19
C ASN A 220 -14.08 18.47 5.84
N GLY A 221 -13.42 19.44 5.22
CA GLY A 221 -12.32 20.19 5.83
C GLY A 221 -10.93 19.60 5.61
N ALA A 222 -10.77 18.73 4.61
CA ALA A 222 -9.44 18.30 4.16
C ALA A 222 -8.65 19.47 3.57
N VAL A 223 -7.37 19.58 3.93
CA VAL A 223 -6.43 20.60 3.43
C VAL A 223 -5.16 20.01 2.80
#